data_AF-A0A2E6N040-F1
#
_entry.id   AF-A0A2E6N040-F1
#
_cell.length_a   1.000
_cell.length_b   1.000
_cell.length_c   1.000
_cell.angle_alpha   90.00
_cell.angle_beta   90.00
_cell.angle_gamma   90.00
#
_symmetry.space_group_name_H-M   'P 1'
#
loop_
_entity.id
_entity.type
_entity.pdbx_description
1 polymer ?
#
loop_
_entity_poly.entity_id
_entity_poly.type
_entity_poly.pdbx_seq_one_letter_code
_entity_poly.pdbx_strand_id
1 'polypeptide(L)'
;MDELVHSSEHASTSQSTTSWTLKDTFFYTQLQADDIMYGSKWIRIGAICGAIGVSFGALGAHAINTSLQNKVDAGDMTNEVMDKVLENWSTATEYMMYHAIAIVLVGLVSVQVCSKLLTYAGSFFTAGIVGFSCGLLIYNIVLMTTGTKIIILVAAAVPLGGVCYIVGWLCLAASLWTGKTCTSGDTEATNATSS
;
A
#
# COMPACT_ATOMS: atom_id res chain seq x y z
N MET A 1 -12.13 87.51 -13.78
CA MET A 1 -13.51 87.10 -14.08
C MET A 1 -13.48 86.18 -15.30
N ASP A 2 -13.34 84.87 -15.22
CA ASP A 2 -12.69 83.95 -14.29
C ASP A 2 -12.56 82.65 -15.08
N GLU A 3 -11.61 81.85 -14.66
CA GLU A 3 -11.01 80.71 -15.35
C GLU A 3 -11.67 79.38 -14.92
N LEU A 4 -11.34 78.28 -15.63
CA LEU A 4 -11.40 76.85 -15.23
C LEU A 4 -12.72 76.09 -15.50
N VAL A 5 -12.79 75.13 -16.44
CA VAL A 5 -12.20 73.75 -16.51
C VAL A 5 -12.99 72.72 -15.68
N HIS A 6 -13.02 71.47 -16.21
CA HIS A 6 -13.35 70.18 -15.58
C HIS A 6 -14.84 69.73 -15.62
N SER A 7 -15.20 68.45 -15.82
CA SER A 7 -14.54 67.21 -16.27
C SER A 7 -15.63 66.15 -16.44
N SER A 8 -15.30 65.09 -17.18
CA SER A 8 -16.01 63.83 -17.39
C SER A 8 -16.43 63.09 -16.11
N GLU A 9 -17.44 62.22 -16.20
CA GLU A 9 -17.36 60.93 -15.52
C GLU A 9 -18.19 59.83 -16.20
N HIS A 10 -17.46 58.82 -16.69
CA HIS A 10 -17.96 57.51 -17.11
C HIS A 10 -18.26 56.67 -15.86
N ALA A 11 -19.50 56.21 -15.71
CA ALA A 11 -19.83 55.14 -14.77
C ALA A 11 -19.68 53.77 -15.48
N SER A 12 -18.51 53.13 -15.33
CA SER A 12 -18.36 51.70 -15.58
C SER A 12 -18.38 50.96 -14.24
N THR A 13 -19.48 50.25 -14.00
CA THR A 13 -19.65 49.31 -12.87
C THR A 13 -18.80 48.07 -13.15
N SER A 14 -17.76 47.82 -12.36
CA SER A 14 -16.95 46.60 -12.44
C SER A 14 -17.59 45.47 -11.61
N GLN A 15 -17.93 44.38 -12.29
CA GLN A 15 -18.29 43.10 -11.68
C GLN A 15 -17.01 42.34 -11.30
N SER A 16 -16.77 42.08 -10.01
CA SER A 16 -15.59 41.31 -9.55
C SER A 16 -15.91 40.23 -8.49
N THR A 17 -17.06 39.57 -8.59
CA THR A 17 -17.50 38.60 -7.55
C THR A 17 -17.38 37.12 -7.92
N THR A 18 -16.84 36.76 -9.08
CA THR A 18 -16.85 35.35 -9.56
C THR A 18 -15.50 34.62 -9.56
N SER A 19 -14.39 35.30 -9.28
CA SER A 19 -13.05 34.68 -9.39
C SER A 19 -12.66 33.82 -8.19
N TRP A 20 -13.19 34.12 -7.00
CA TRP A 20 -12.81 33.46 -5.74
C TRP A 20 -13.48 32.09 -5.59
N THR A 21 -14.78 31.98 -5.92
CA THR A 21 -15.55 30.73 -5.78
C THR A 21 -15.06 29.59 -6.67
N LEU A 22 -14.62 29.88 -7.89
CA LEU A 22 -14.14 28.85 -8.83
C LEU A 22 -12.77 28.29 -8.45
N LYS A 23 -11.86 29.14 -7.94
CA LYS A 23 -10.54 28.69 -7.50
C LYS A 23 -10.63 27.83 -6.27
N ASP A 24 -11.46 28.22 -5.32
CA ASP A 24 -11.67 27.47 -4.09
C ASP A 24 -12.29 26.11 -4.41
N THR A 25 -13.39 26.09 -5.18
CA THR A 25 -14.04 24.83 -5.58
C THR A 25 -13.07 23.92 -6.34
N PHE A 26 -12.27 24.44 -7.28
CA PHE A 26 -11.28 23.65 -8.01
C PHE A 26 -10.18 23.11 -7.10
N PHE A 27 -9.67 23.92 -6.17
CA PHE A 27 -8.62 23.54 -5.24
C PHE A 27 -9.11 22.47 -4.25
N TYR A 28 -10.32 22.60 -3.71
CA TYR A 28 -10.96 21.57 -2.89
C TYR A 28 -11.22 20.28 -3.67
N THR A 29 -11.62 20.38 -4.95
CA THR A 29 -11.83 19.18 -5.78
C THR A 29 -10.51 18.47 -6.09
N GLN A 30 -9.42 19.22 -6.29
CA GLN A 30 -8.08 18.67 -6.51
C GLN A 30 -7.51 18.04 -5.23
N LEU A 31 -7.65 18.69 -4.07
CA LEU A 31 -7.25 18.20 -2.73
C LEU A 31 -8.09 17.02 -2.21
N GLN A 32 -9.28 16.81 -2.77
CA GLN A 32 -10.08 15.63 -2.45
C GLN A 32 -9.78 14.48 -3.42
N ALA A 33 -9.27 14.78 -4.63
CA ALA A 33 -8.92 13.78 -5.63
C ALA A 33 -7.59 13.07 -5.32
N ASP A 34 -6.58 13.79 -4.85
CA ASP A 34 -5.30 13.25 -4.38
C ASP A 34 -5.42 12.38 -3.12
N ASP A 35 -6.27 12.74 -2.16
CA ASP A 35 -6.60 11.91 -0.98
C ASP A 35 -7.31 10.60 -1.36
N ILE A 36 -8.29 10.66 -2.28
CA ILE A 36 -8.96 9.47 -2.83
C ILE A 36 -7.97 8.61 -3.64
N MET A 37 -7.07 9.24 -4.40
CA MET A 37 -6.03 8.54 -5.16
C MET A 37 -5.02 7.85 -4.24
N TYR A 38 -4.73 8.43 -3.07
CA TYR A 38 -3.81 7.88 -2.08
C TYR A 38 -4.26 6.50 -1.56
N GLY A 39 -5.54 6.38 -1.17
CA GLY A 39 -6.11 5.09 -0.76
C GLY A 39 -6.28 4.10 -1.91
N SER A 40 -6.58 4.61 -3.11
CA SER A 40 -6.75 3.76 -4.30
C SER A 40 -5.48 2.98 -4.66
N LYS A 41 -4.29 3.54 -4.42
CA LYS A 41 -3.00 2.87 -4.71
C LYS A 41 -2.83 1.62 -3.87
N TRP A 42 -3.03 1.72 -2.56
CA TRP A 42 -2.82 0.59 -1.65
C TRP A 42 -3.86 -0.51 -1.89
N ILE A 43 -5.13 -0.16 -2.11
CA ILE A 43 -6.16 -1.14 -2.45
C ILE A 43 -5.78 -1.93 -3.70
N ARG A 44 -5.27 -1.27 -4.76
CA ARG A 44 -4.81 -1.96 -5.98
C ARG A 44 -3.66 -2.92 -5.71
N ILE A 45 -2.66 -2.50 -4.93
CA ILE A 45 -1.52 -3.36 -4.57
C ILE A 45 -2.02 -4.57 -3.77
N GLY A 46 -2.84 -4.35 -2.75
CA GLY A 46 -3.40 -5.42 -1.93
C GLY A 46 -4.25 -6.40 -2.74
N ALA A 47 -5.07 -5.91 -3.68
CA ALA A 47 -5.86 -6.76 -4.57
C ALA A 47 -4.98 -7.62 -5.50
N ILE A 48 -3.93 -7.05 -6.08
CA ILE A 48 -2.98 -7.78 -6.93
C ILE A 48 -2.24 -8.84 -6.11
N CYS A 49 -1.72 -8.47 -4.93
CA CYS A 49 -1.06 -9.41 -4.03
C CYS A 49 -2.01 -10.53 -3.58
N GLY A 50 -3.28 -10.22 -3.32
CA GLY A 50 -4.30 -11.20 -2.98
C GLY A 50 -4.59 -12.16 -4.13
N ALA A 51 -4.72 -11.66 -5.37
CA ALA A 51 -4.90 -12.50 -6.54
C ALA A 51 -3.71 -13.46 -6.76
N ILE A 52 -2.49 -12.97 -6.57
CA ILE A 52 -1.27 -13.78 -6.62
C ILE A 52 -1.29 -14.82 -5.49
N GLY A 53 -1.69 -14.43 -4.28
CA GLY A 53 -1.76 -15.33 -3.13
C GLY A 53 -2.72 -16.49 -3.31
N VAL A 54 -3.94 -16.21 -3.79
CA VAL A 54 -4.92 -17.24 -4.13
C VAL A 54 -4.38 -18.16 -5.24
N SER A 55 -3.75 -17.58 -6.27
CA SER A 55 -3.20 -18.35 -7.38
C SER A 55 -2.12 -19.32 -6.91
N PHE A 56 -1.15 -18.86 -6.12
CA PHE A 56 -0.10 -19.73 -5.58
C PHE A 56 -0.64 -20.72 -4.54
N GLY A 57 -1.63 -20.35 -3.72
CA GLY A 57 -2.28 -21.27 -2.81
C GLY A 57 -2.95 -22.45 -3.54
N ALA A 58 -3.71 -22.14 -4.59
CA ALA A 58 -4.36 -23.14 -5.44
C ALA A 58 -3.34 -24.03 -6.17
N LEU A 59 -2.25 -23.44 -6.70
CA LEU A 59 -1.15 -24.19 -7.33
C LEU A 59 -0.46 -25.12 -6.32
N GLY A 60 -0.29 -24.68 -5.07
CA GLY A 60 0.25 -25.50 -3.99
C GLY A 60 -0.56 -26.76 -3.72
N ALA A 61 -1.87 -26.57 -3.53
CA ALA A 61 -2.80 -27.65 -3.20
C ALA A 61 -2.99 -28.65 -4.34
N HIS A 62 -3.06 -28.19 -5.60
CA HIS A 62 -3.42 -29.04 -6.73
C HIS A 62 -2.22 -29.51 -7.56
N ALA A 63 -1.33 -28.61 -7.96
CA ALA A 63 -0.26 -28.94 -8.90
C ALA A 63 1.01 -29.43 -8.19
N ILE A 64 1.40 -28.74 -7.13
CA ILE A 64 2.68 -29.01 -6.45
C ILE A 64 2.61 -30.29 -5.64
N ASN A 65 1.54 -30.50 -4.87
CA ASN A 65 1.34 -31.74 -4.11
C ASN A 65 1.46 -32.99 -5.02
N THR A 66 0.71 -33.04 -6.14
CA THR A 66 0.79 -34.16 -7.09
C THR A 66 2.17 -34.31 -7.73
N SER A 67 2.83 -33.20 -8.09
CA SER A 67 4.19 -33.24 -8.65
C SER A 67 5.22 -33.79 -7.66
N LEU A 68 5.12 -33.42 -6.39
CA LEU A 68 5.99 -33.93 -5.33
C LEU A 68 5.71 -35.40 -5.02
N GLN A 69 4.44 -35.82 -4.98
CA GLN A 69 4.09 -37.23 -4.80
C GLN A 69 4.71 -38.11 -5.90
N ASN A 70 4.65 -37.68 -7.16
CA ASN A 70 5.29 -38.41 -8.26
C ASN A 70 6.82 -38.54 -8.07
N LYS A 71 7.48 -37.52 -7.49
CA LYS A 71 8.92 -37.57 -7.16
C LYS A 71 9.23 -38.50 -6.00
N VAL A 72 8.34 -38.58 -5.01
CA VAL A 72 8.45 -39.53 -3.90
C VAL A 72 8.29 -40.96 -4.42
N ASP A 73 7.29 -41.21 -5.27
CA ASP A 73 7.02 -42.53 -5.84
C ASP A 73 8.15 -43.00 -6.78
N ALA A 74 8.81 -42.07 -7.47
CA ALA A 74 10.00 -42.32 -8.28
C ALA A 74 11.28 -42.57 -7.46
N GLY A 75 11.27 -42.32 -6.15
CA GLY A 75 12.44 -42.45 -5.28
C GLY A 75 13.42 -41.27 -5.34
N ASP A 76 13.07 -40.18 -6.02
CA ASP A 76 13.90 -38.96 -6.14
C ASP A 76 13.82 -38.06 -4.90
N MET A 77 12.82 -38.28 -4.04
CA MET A 77 12.51 -37.45 -2.87
C MET A 77 11.95 -38.30 -1.71
N THR A 78 12.18 -37.88 -0.47
CA THR A 78 11.57 -38.50 0.71
C THR A 78 10.27 -37.78 1.12
N ASN A 79 9.35 -38.51 1.77
CA ASN A 79 8.13 -37.92 2.34
C ASN A 79 8.43 -36.74 3.28
N GLU A 80 9.49 -36.83 4.08
CA GLU A 80 9.87 -35.76 5.00
C GLU A 80 10.24 -34.45 4.27
N VAL A 81 10.92 -34.55 3.10
CA VAL A 81 11.24 -33.38 2.29
C VAL A 81 9.98 -32.82 1.63
N MET A 82 9.09 -33.69 1.14
CA MET A 82 7.80 -33.28 0.57
C MET A 82 6.97 -32.49 1.59
N ASP A 83 6.83 -32.99 2.82
CA ASP A 83 6.04 -32.34 3.87
C ASP A 83 6.59 -30.95 4.20
N LYS A 84 7.91 -30.82 4.36
CA LYS A 84 8.58 -29.52 4.58
C LYS A 84 8.33 -28.54 3.45
N VAL A 85 8.32 -29.02 2.20
CA VAL A 85 8.06 -28.17 1.03
C VAL A 85 6.61 -27.68 1.02
N LEU A 86 5.66 -28.58 1.29
CA LEU A 86 4.24 -28.24 1.32
C LEU A 86 3.90 -27.29 2.48
N GLU A 87 4.47 -27.52 3.66
CA GLU A 87 4.30 -26.65 4.84
C GLU A 87 4.83 -25.24 4.57
N ASN A 88 6.04 -25.15 4.02
CA ASN A 88 6.64 -23.88 3.64
C ASN A 88 5.80 -23.18 2.56
N TRP A 89 5.29 -23.91 1.56
CA TRP A 89 4.42 -23.33 0.54
C TRP A 89 3.12 -22.77 1.13
N SER A 90 2.47 -23.52 2.03
CA SER A 90 1.27 -23.04 2.74
C SER A 90 1.57 -21.76 3.51
N THR A 91 2.63 -21.77 4.32
CA THR A 91 3.07 -20.62 5.12
C THR A 91 3.31 -19.39 4.25
N ALA A 92 4.02 -19.55 3.12
CA ALA A 92 4.30 -18.45 2.21
C ALA A 92 3.03 -17.80 1.65
N THR A 93 2.07 -18.63 1.23
CA THR A 93 0.81 -18.19 0.61
C THR A 93 -0.16 -17.59 1.62
N GLU A 94 -0.27 -18.17 2.82
CA GLU A 94 -1.09 -17.65 3.91
C GLU A 94 -0.62 -16.27 4.37
N TYR A 95 0.69 -16.11 4.63
CA TYR A 95 1.25 -14.82 5.04
C TYR A 95 1.07 -13.74 3.97
N MET A 96 1.21 -14.12 2.70
CA MET A 96 0.94 -13.21 1.58
C MET A 96 -0.53 -12.78 1.55
N MET A 97 -1.47 -13.70 1.78
CA MET A 97 -2.90 -13.39 1.83
C MET A 97 -3.26 -12.49 3.02
N TYR A 98 -2.76 -12.80 4.22
CA TYR A 98 -3.01 -11.97 5.40
C TYR A 98 -2.52 -10.54 5.22
N HIS A 99 -1.35 -10.36 4.60
CA HIS A 99 -0.78 -9.03 4.40
C HIS A 99 -1.27 -8.33 3.14
N ALA A 100 -1.75 -9.06 2.13
CA ALA A 100 -2.54 -8.50 1.04
C ALA A 100 -3.82 -7.84 1.57
N ILE A 101 -4.55 -8.55 2.45
CA ILE A 101 -5.73 -8.01 3.12
C ILE A 101 -5.35 -6.80 3.99
N ALA A 102 -4.24 -6.88 4.74
CA ALA A 102 -3.76 -5.75 5.53
C ALA A 102 -3.47 -4.51 4.65
N ILE A 103 -2.88 -4.68 3.46
CA ILE A 103 -2.64 -3.58 2.51
C ILE A 103 -3.97 -2.99 2.00
N VAL A 104 -4.99 -3.81 1.74
CA VAL A 104 -6.33 -3.31 1.40
C VAL A 104 -6.90 -2.49 2.56
N LEU A 105 -6.76 -2.97 3.80
CA LEU A 105 -7.18 -2.24 5.00
C LEU A 105 -6.45 -0.92 5.16
N VAL A 106 -5.14 -0.86 4.91
CA VAL A 106 -4.34 0.38 4.89
C VAL A 106 -4.95 1.39 3.91
N GLY A 107 -5.31 0.93 2.70
CA GLY A 107 -5.97 1.78 1.71
C GLY A 107 -7.35 2.27 2.15
N LEU A 108 -8.16 1.42 2.79
CA LEU A 108 -9.47 1.81 3.32
C LEU A 108 -9.34 2.82 4.46
N VAL A 109 -8.42 2.62 5.40
CA VAL A 109 -8.15 3.54 6.52
C VAL A 109 -7.66 4.89 6.01
N SER A 110 -6.90 4.92 4.90
CA SER A 110 -6.34 6.16 4.36
C SER A 110 -7.39 7.12 3.80
N VAL A 111 -8.62 6.65 3.58
CA VAL A 111 -9.75 7.51 3.20
C VAL A 111 -10.17 8.42 4.35
N GLN A 112 -9.93 8.02 5.60
CA GLN A 112 -10.34 8.76 6.80
C GLN A 112 -9.17 9.38 7.57
N VAL A 113 -7.98 8.77 7.46
CA VAL A 113 -6.79 9.15 8.22
C VAL A 113 -5.64 9.49 7.28
N CYS A 114 -5.28 10.77 7.25
CA CYS A 114 -4.13 11.26 6.51
C CYS A 114 -2.87 11.17 7.39
N SER A 115 -2.11 10.07 7.28
CA SER A 115 -0.86 9.90 8.03
C SER A 115 0.25 9.26 7.19
N LYS A 116 1.46 9.82 7.28
CA LYS A 116 2.68 9.25 6.67
C LYS A 116 2.99 7.84 7.20
N LEU A 117 2.54 7.53 8.43
CA LEU A 117 2.71 6.20 9.01
C LEU A 117 1.91 5.14 8.23
N LEU A 118 0.80 5.53 7.61
CA LEU A 118 -0.02 4.64 6.81
C LEU A 118 0.67 4.28 5.48
N THR A 119 1.43 5.23 4.91
CA THR A 119 2.36 5.00 3.80
C THR A 119 3.39 3.95 4.16
N TYR A 120 4.01 4.10 5.33
CA TYR A 120 5.05 3.20 5.80
C TYR A 120 4.46 1.81 6.06
N ALA A 121 3.27 1.71 6.67
CA ALA A 121 2.57 0.45 6.88
C ALA A 121 2.37 -0.32 5.56
N GLY A 122 1.77 0.32 4.55
CA GLY A 122 1.57 -0.28 3.23
C GLY A 122 2.88 -0.69 2.55
N SER A 123 3.92 0.14 2.68
CA SER A 123 5.25 -0.14 2.11
C SER A 123 5.93 -1.32 2.80
N PHE A 124 5.86 -1.40 4.12
CA PHE A 124 6.44 -2.50 4.91
C PHE A 124 5.71 -3.82 4.68
N PHE A 125 4.38 -3.82 4.57
CA PHE A 125 3.65 -5.03 4.18
C PHE A 125 4.03 -5.48 2.78
N THR A 126 4.13 -4.56 1.82
CA THR A 126 4.54 -4.90 0.44
C THR A 126 5.96 -5.46 0.41
N ALA A 127 6.90 -4.80 1.10
CA ALA A 127 8.28 -5.26 1.22
C ALA A 127 8.37 -6.63 1.91
N GLY A 128 7.54 -6.86 2.94
CA GLY A 128 7.43 -8.14 3.61
C GLY A 128 6.91 -9.25 2.68
N ILE A 129 5.91 -8.99 1.83
CA ILE A 129 5.42 -9.97 0.83
C ILE A 129 6.55 -10.39 -0.09
N VAL A 130 7.35 -9.43 -0.56
CA VAL A 130 8.49 -9.71 -1.43
C VAL A 130 9.61 -10.46 -0.68
N GLY A 131 9.97 -10.03 0.53
CA GLY A 131 11.09 -10.60 1.28
C GLY A 131 10.79 -11.95 1.94
N PHE A 132 9.60 -12.09 2.56
CA PHE A 132 9.15 -13.28 3.25
C PHE A 132 8.47 -14.24 2.26
N SER A 133 7.29 -13.91 1.75
CA SER A 133 6.46 -14.86 1.00
C SER A 133 7.09 -15.25 -0.34
N CYS A 134 7.50 -14.29 -1.17
CA CYS A 134 8.19 -14.61 -2.42
C CYS A 134 9.54 -15.27 -2.16
N GLY A 135 10.26 -14.84 -1.12
CA GLY A 135 11.50 -15.49 -0.68
C GLY A 135 11.30 -16.97 -0.37
N LEU A 136 10.27 -17.29 0.43
CA LEU A 136 9.96 -18.65 0.85
C LEU A 136 9.47 -19.53 -0.32
N LEU A 137 8.73 -18.97 -1.28
CA LEU A 137 8.38 -19.65 -2.54
C LEU A 137 9.63 -19.97 -3.37
N ILE A 138 10.55 -19.01 -3.52
CA ILE A 138 11.82 -19.21 -4.24
C ILE A 138 12.68 -20.27 -3.51
N TYR A 139 12.75 -20.22 -2.19
CA TYR A 139 13.45 -21.23 -1.37
C TYR A 139 12.95 -22.63 -1.68
N ASN A 140 11.63 -22.83 -1.71
CA ASN A 140 11.02 -24.12 -2.05
C ASN A 140 11.37 -24.57 -3.47
N ILE A 141 11.26 -23.67 -4.46
CA ILE A 141 11.61 -24.00 -5.85
C ILE A 141 13.08 -24.41 -5.96
N VAL A 142 13.99 -23.72 -5.27
CA VAL A 142 15.42 -24.07 -5.23
C VAL A 142 15.62 -25.44 -4.56
N LEU A 143 14.93 -25.71 -3.44
CA LEU A 143 14.99 -26.99 -2.75
C LEU A 143 14.53 -28.16 -3.64
N MET A 144 13.55 -27.91 -4.52
CA MET A 144 13.05 -28.89 -5.48
C MET A 144 13.96 -29.09 -6.72
N THR A 145 14.83 -28.12 -7.05
CA THR A 145 15.54 -28.08 -8.35
C THR A 145 17.06 -28.21 -8.27
N THR A 146 17.77 -27.44 -7.42
CA THR A 146 19.24 -27.42 -7.42
C THR A 146 19.84 -26.91 -6.11
N GLY A 147 20.89 -27.58 -5.64
CA GLY A 147 21.55 -27.34 -4.36
C GLY A 147 22.30 -25.99 -4.18
N THR A 148 22.05 -25.44 -2.98
CA THR A 148 22.95 -24.77 -2.02
C THR A 148 23.44 -23.34 -2.20
N LYS A 149 23.60 -22.75 -3.40
CA LYS A 149 24.19 -21.39 -3.48
C LYS A 149 23.23 -20.22 -3.21
N ILE A 150 21.96 -20.33 -3.64
CA ILE A 150 20.96 -19.26 -3.46
C ILE A 150 20.28 -19.33 -2.08
N ILE A 151 20.33 -20.49 -1.42
CA ILE A 151 19.68 -20.74 -0.13
C ILE A 151 20.11 -19.76 0.96
N ILE A 152 21.39 -19.36 1.01
CA ILE A 152 21.88 -18.49 2.08
C ILE A 152 21.29 -17.07 1.97
N LEU A 153 21.20 -16.54 0.74
CA LEU A 153 20.62 -15.20 0.51
C LEU A 153 19.13 -15.20 0.81
N VAL A 154 18.41 -16.24 0.39
CA VAL A 154 16.97 -16.37 0.63
C VAL A 154 16.68 -16.61 2.12
N ALA A 155 17.51 -17.42 2.80
CA ALA A 155 17.38 -17.69 4.23
C ALA A 155 17.58 -16.43 5.09
N ALA A 156 18.36 -15.44 4.62
CA ALA A 156 18.48 -14.14 5.30
C ALA A 156 17.33 -13.18 4.94
N ALA A 157 16.79 -13.24 3.73
CA ALA A 157 15.70 -12.38 3.28
C ALA A 157 14.38 -12.68 4.01
N VAL A 158 14.09 -13.96 4.29
CA VAL A 158 12.86 -14.39 4.98
C VAL A 158 12.68 -13.75 6.37
N PRO A 159 13.63 -13.86 7.33
CA PRO A 159 13.46 -13.25 8.65
C PRO A 159 13.38 -11.71 8.56
N LEU A 160 14.10 -11.09 7.62
CA LEU A 160 14.00 -9.66 7.36
C LEU A 160 12.60 -9.26 6.89
N GLY A 161 11.99 -10.05 5.99
CA GLY A 161 10.62 -9.86 5.55
C GLY A 161 9.61 -9.99 6.71
N GLY A 162 9.84 -10.94 7.62
CA GLY A 162 9.04 -11.09 8.85
C GLY A 162 9.11 -9.85 9.75
N VAL A 163 10.30 -9.25 9.90
CA VAL A 163 10.45 -7.97 10.62
C VAL A 163 9.69 -6.85 9.92
N CYS A 164 9.72 -6.78 8.58
CA CYS A 164 8.92 -5.81 7.83
C CYS A 164 7.42 -5.96 8.13
N TYR A 165 6.89 -7.18 8.22
CA TYR A 165 5.48 -7.36 8.60
C TYR A 165 5.16 -6.82 9.99
N ILE A 166 6.02 -7.09 10.98
CA ILE A 166 5.85 -6.59 12.35
C ILE A 166 5.84 -5.06 12.35
N VAL A 167 6.83 -4.44 11.70
CA VAL A 167 6.91 -2.97 11.62
C VAL A 167 5.70 -2.39 10.89
N GLY A 168 5.22 -3.05 9.84
CA GLY A 168 4.00 -2.66 9.11
C GLY A 168 2.78 -2.59 10.02
N TRP A 169 2.55 -3.61 10.85
CA TRP A 169 1.45 -3.63 11.82
C TRP A 169 1.60 -2.56 12.90
N LEU A 170 2.82 -2.35 13.41
CA LEU A 170 3.09 -1.29 14.38
C LEU A 170 2.84 0.11 13.79
N CYS A 171 3.25 0.35 12.54
CA CYS A 171 2.97 1.59 11.83
C CYS A 171 1.47 1.80 11.63
N LEU A 172 0.72 0.75 11.27
CA LEU A 172 -0.73 0.82 11.13
C LEU A 172 -1.40 1.18 12.47
N ALA A 173 -1.04 0.50 13.56
CA ALA A 173 -1.56 0.80 14.89
C ALA A 173 -1.23 2.23 15.34
N ALA A 174 0.04 2.65 15.19
CA ALA A 174 0.50 3.99 15.54
C ALA A 174 -0.18 5.08 14.70
N SER A 175 -0.48 4.80 13.43
CA SER A 175 -1.19 5.74 12.56
C SER A 175 -2.60 6.04 13.05
N LEU A 176 -3.28 5.07 13.68
CA LEU A 176 -4.62 5.25 14.24
C LEU A 176 -4.60 5.98 15.58
N TRP A 177 -3.57 5.78 16.40
CA TRP A 177 -3.41 6.52 17.66
C TRP A 177 -3.01 7.99 17.47
N THR A 178 -2.31 8.30 16.37
CA THR A 178 -1.78 9.64 16.09
C THR A 178 -2.49 10.35 14.95
N GLY A 179 -3.43 9.67 14.29
CA GLY A 179 -4.12 10.15 13.11
C GLY A 179 -4.95 11.39 13.40
N LYS A 180 -4.61 12.50 12.74
CA LYS A 180 -5.51 13.65 12.64
C LYS A 180 -6.49 13.35 11.50
N THR A 181 -7.77 13.66 11.71
CA THR A 181 -8.75 13.68 10.63
C THR A 181 -8.29 14.69 9.58
N CYS A 182 -8.49 14.39 8.30
CA CYS A 182 -8.17 15.30 7.21
C CYS A 182 -9.17 16.49 7.28
N THR A 183 -8.91 17.46 8.16
CA THR A 183 -9.68 18.70 8.29
C THR A 183 -8.95 19.81 7.57
N SER A 184 -9.59 20.40 6.58
CA SER A 184 -9.15 21.55 5.78
C SER A 184 -9.13 22.87 6.58
N GLY A 185 -8.60 22.86 7.81
CA GLY A 185 -8.75 23.96 8.77
C GLY A 185 -7.51 24.83 9.00
N ASP A 186 -6.35 24.50 8.44
CA ASP A 186 -5.09 25.18 8.78
C ASP A 186 -4.95 26.57 8.11
N THR A 187 -5.84 26.93 7.17
CA THR A 187 -5.78 28.20 6.43
C THR A 187 -6.54 29.34 7.11
N GLU A 188 -7.46 29.06 8.04
CA GLU A 188 -8.26 30.14 8.68
C GLU A 188 -7.53 30.78 9.86
N ALA A 189 -6.64 30.06 10.55
CA ALA A 189 -5.89 30.58 11.69
C ALA A 189 -4.81 31.61 11.29
N THR A 190 -4.34 31.59 10.04
CA THR A 190 -3.30 32.52 9.55
C THR A 190 -3.88 33.80 8.94
N ASN A 191 -5.15 33.80 8.53
CA ASN A 191 -5.83 35.00 8.00
C ASN A 191 -6.60 35.79 9.07
N ALA A 192 -6.90 35.20 10.24
CA ALA A 192 -7.56 35.91 11.33
C ALA A 192 -6.62 36.78 12.20
N THR A 193 -5.30 36.64 12.03
CA THR A 193 -4.29 37.41 12.80
C THR A 193 -3.64 38.53 11.99
N SER A 194 -4.04 38.72 10.73
CA SER A 194 -3.56 39.77 9.85
C SER A 194 -4.60 40.85 9.52
N SER A 195 -5.73 40.89 10.26
CA SER A 195 -6.77 41.92 10.17
C SER A 195 -6.77 42.85 11.39
#